data_AF-A0A526ZBH2-F1
#
_entry.id   AF-A0A526ZBH2-F1
#
_cell.length_a   1.000
_cell.length_b   1.000
_cell.length_c   1.000
_cell.angle_alpha   90.00
_cell.angle_beta   90.00
_cell.angle_gamma   90.00
#
_symmetry.space_group_name_H-M   'P 1'
#
loop_
_entity.id
_entity.type
_entity.pdbx_description
1 polymer ?
#
loop_
_entity_poly.entity_id
_entity_poly.type
_entity_poly.pdbx_seq_one_letter_code
_entity_poly.pdbx_strand_id
1 'polypeptide(L)'
;PGLLQVHDRKPFTASTGDIAALAAEVRDTNFRIMTAEDGIHVFNGKGHAVATDAFELFAGLGVEADGAHAFYLGAELMKAEIAWRLGKRYVQDEPLAWGVAAPSPETDRSRLAEAGHTLRAKKER
;
A
#
# COMPACT_ATOMS: atom_id res chain seq x y z
N PRO A 1 2.79 -14.03 -24.33
CA PRO A 1 3.49 -12.72 -24.38
C PRO A 1 4.05 -12.43 -22.98
N GLY A 2 5.23 -11.80 -22.86
CA GLY A 2 5.84 -11.48 -21.56
C GLY A 2 6.23 -10.01 -21.49
N LEU A 3 6.08 -9.40 -20.30
CA LEU A 3 6.53 -8.04 -20.03
C LEU A 3 7.94 -8.11 -19.44
N LEU A 4 8.95 -7.58 -20.13
CA LEU A 4 10.30 -7.44 -19.58
C LEU A 4 10.35 -6.17 -18.73
N GLN A 5 10.54 -6.33 -17.42
CA GLN A 5 10.71 -5.22 -16.47
C GLN A 5 11.91 -5.48 -15.56
N VAL A 6 12.54 -4.40 -15.10
CA VAL A 6 13.59 -4.45 -14.09
C VAL A 6 12.93 -4.34 -12.73
N HIS A 7 13.04 -5.36 -11.89
CA HIS A 7 12.64 -5.28 -10.48
C HIS A 7 13.61 -4.36 -9.71
N ASP A 8 13.18 -3.85 -8.57
CA ASP A 8 14.07 -3.06 -7.72
C ASP A 8 15.08 -3.96 -7.01
N ARG A 9 16.27 -3.44 -6.66
CA ARG A 9 17.31 -4.23 -5.95
C ARG A 9 16.84 -4.73 -4.58
N LYS A 10 15.95 -3.96 -3.93
CA LYS A 10 15.37 -4.24 -2.61
C LYS A 10 13.90 -3.82 -2.63
N PRO A 11 13.00 -4.66 -3.17
CA PRO A 11 11.59 -4.32 -3.30
C PRO A 11 10.89 -4.15 -1.95
N PHE A 12 11.28 -4.95 -0.95
CA PHE A 12 10.72 -4.92 0.39
C PHE A 12 11.61 -4.09 1.32
N THR A 13 11.01 -3.17 2.08
CA THR A 13 11.70 -2.32 3.06
C THR A 13 11.72 -2.94 4.46
N ALA A 14 10.85 -3.92 4.70
CA ALA A 14 10.67 -4.63 5.96
C ALA A 14 10.52 -6.13 5.67
N SER A 15 10.94 -6.97 6.61
CA SER A 15 10.65 -8.41 6.56
C SER A 15 9.23 -8.70 7.05
N THR A 16 8.74 -9.90 6.76
CA THR A 16 7.47 -10.41 7.31
C THR A 16 7.40 -10.28 8.83
N GLY A 17 8.50 -10.58 9.52
CA GLY A 17 8.61 -10.45 10.98
C GLY A 17 8.54 -9.02 11.47
N ASP A 18 9.18 -8.08 10.77
CA ASP A 18 9.13 -6.66 11.10
C ASP A 18 7.70 -6.11 10.98
N ILE A 19 6.98 -6.50 9.92
CA ILE A 19 5.59 -6.08 9.71
C ILE A 19 4.67 -6.68 10.77
N ALA A 20 4.84 -7.95 11.10
CA ALA A 20 4.04 -8.59 12.15
C ALA A 20 4.25 -7.93 13.53
N ALA A 21 5.50 -7.58 13.87
CA ALA A 21 5.82 -6.85 15.08
C ALA A 21 5.15 -5.47 15.11
N LEU A 22 5.25 -4.70 14.01
CA LEU A 22 4.59 -3.41 13.88
C LEU A 22 3.07 -3.54 14.01
N ALA A 23 2.46 -4.52 13.33
CA ALA A 23 1.02 -4.76 13.38
C ALA A 23 0.54 -5.06 14.81
N ALA A 24 1.33 -5.80 15.60
CA ALA A 24 1.03 -6.11 17.00
C ALA A 24 1.06 -4.88 17.93
N GLU A 25 1.68 -3.77 17.52
CA GLU A 25 1.75 -2.52 18.30
C GLU A 25 0.63 -1.53 17.95
N VAL A 26 0.03 -1.63 16.76
CA VAL A 26 -1.02 -0.71 16.30
C VAL A 26 -2.31 -0.90 17.11
N ARG A 27 -2.93 0.22 17.51
CA ARG A 27 -4.20 0.25 18.25
C ARG A 27 -5.28 1.10 17.61
N ASP A 28 -4.92 2.01 16.72
CA ASP A 28 -5.86 2.87 16.00
C ASP A 28 -6.57 2.14 14.86
N THR A 29 -7.62 2.75 14.30
CA THR A 29 -8.42 2.17 13.23
C THR A 29 -7.87 2.41 11.83
N ASN A 30 -6.71 3.07 11.69
CA ASN A 30 -6.18 3.43 10.38
C ASN A 30 -5.54 2.21 9.72
N PHE A 31 -5.99 1.91 8.50
CA PHE A 31 -5.40 0.84 7.70
C PHE A 31 -4.01 1.24 7.23
N ARG A 32 -3.07 0.33 7.46
CA ARG A 32 -1.71 0.37 6.94
C ARG A 32 -1.57 -0.79 5.96
N ILE A 33 -1.03 -0.49 4.79
CA ILE A 33 -0.73 -1.47 3.74
C ILE A 33 0.79 -1.51 3.59
N MET A 34 1.36 -2.71 3.58
CA MET A 34 2.79 -2.95 3.40
C MET A 34 2.98 -4.19 2.52
N THR A 35 4.17 -4.34 1.93
CA THR A 35 4.52 -5.55 1.18
C THR A 35 5.80 -6.17 1.73
N ALA A 36 5.83 -7.50 1.76
CA ALA A 36 6.99 -8.31 2.09
C ALA A 36 7.08 -9.53 1.15
N GLU A 37 8.03 -10.42 1.42
CA GLU A 37 8.29 -11.60 0.59
C GLU A 37 7.06 -12.51 0.47
N ASP A 38 6.22 -12.59 1.50
CA ASP A 38 5.03 -13.44 1.58
C ASP A 38 3.74 -12.78 1.07
N GLY A 39 3.77 -11.50 0.69
CA GLY A 39 2.64 -10.85 0.03
C GLY A 39 2.37 -9.42 0.48
N ILE A 40 1.08 -9.09 0.45
CA ILE A 40 0.52 -7.81 0.84
C ILE A 40 -0.02 -7.96 2.25
N HIS A 41 0.40 -7.07 3.14
CA HIS A 41 -0.02 -7.01 4.53
C HIS A 41 -0.96 -5.82 4.67
N VAL A 42 -2.16 -6.06 5.18
CA VAL A 42 -3.08 -4.99 5.60
C VAL A 42 -3.40 -5.16 7.08
N PHE A 43 -3.25 -4.09 7.85
CA PHE A 43 -3.47 -4.16 9.29
C PHE A 43 -3.91 -2.83 9.89
N ASN A 44 -4.59 -2.93 11.03
CA ASN A 44 -4.91 -1.84 11.94
C ASN A 44 -5.09 -2.43 13.35
N GLY A 45 -5.60 -1.65 14.30
CA GLY A 45 -5.85 -2.10 15.67
C GLY A 45 -6.90 -3.20 15.83
N LYS A 46 -7.62 -3.57 14.76
CA LYS A 46 -8.61 -4.67 14.77
C LYS A 46 -8.03 -6.00 14.26
N GLY A 47 -6.94 -5.98 13.51
CA GLY A 47 -6.36 -7.21 12.96
C GLY A 47 -5.28 -6.97 11.92
N HIS A 48 -4.68 -8.08 11.48
CA HIS A 48 -3.64 -8.15 10.46
C HIS A 48 -3.96 -9.32 9.52
N ALA A 49 -4.08 -9.03 8.24
CA ALA A 49 -4.29 -10.02 7.18
C ALA A 49 -3.14 -9.96 6.17
N VAL A 50 -2.82 -11.12 5.60
CA VAL A 50 -1.79 -11.27 4.56
C VAL A 50 -2.36 -12.10 3.43
N ALA A 51 -2.20 -11.62 2.20
CA ALA A 51 -2.55 -12.36 1.00
C ALA A 51 -1.71 -11.89 -0.19
N THR A 52 -1.77 -12.63 -1.29
CA THR A 52 -1.15 -12.25 -2.56
C THR A 52 -2.14 -11.62 -3.55
N ASP A 53 -3.41 -11.52 -3.14
CA ASP A 53 -4.53 -11.02 -3.93
C ASP A 53 -5.25 -9.89 -3.19
N ALA A 54 -5.45 -8.77 -3.86
CA ALA A 54 -6.07 -7.58 -3.28
C ALA A 54 -7.56 -7.76 -2.99
N PHE A 55 -8.29 -8.57 -3.76
CA PHE A 55 -9.72 -8.80 -3.54
C PHE A 55 -9.97 -9.63 -2.28
N GLU A 56 -9.11 -10.63 -2.02
CA GLU A 56 -9.13 -11.41 -0.77
C GLU A 56 -8.99 -10.50 0.46
N LEU A 57 -8.04 -9.56 0.43
CA LEU A 57 -7.84 -8.61 1.52
C LEU A 57 -8.99 -7.62 1.65
N PHE A 58 -9.48 -7.09 0.53
CA PHE A 58 -10.53 -6.08 0.51
C PHE A 58 -11.83 -6.56 1.17
N ALA A 59 -12.21 -7.82 0.92
CA ALA A 59 -13.41 -8.43 1.49
C ALA A 59 -13.42 -8.46 3.03
N GLY A 60 -12.25 -8.43 3.68
CA GLY A 60 -12.10 -8.45 5.14
C GLY A 60 -12.07 -7.08 5.82
N LEU A 61 -12.12 -5.97 5.07
CA LEU A 61 -11.89 -4.63 5.65
C LEU A 61 -13.12 -4.04 6.36
N GLY A 62 -14.33 -4.46 6.01
CA GLY A 62 -15.57 -3.96 6.62
C GLY A 62 -15.82 -2.46 6.37
N VAL A 63 -15.56 -2.00 5.14
CA VAL A 63 -15.64 -0.58 4.73
C VAL A 63 -16.79 -0.30 3.76
N GLU A 64 -17.75 -1.22 3.64
CA GLU A 64 -18.84 -1.18 2.65
C GLU A 64 -19.77 0.04 2.83
N ALA A 65 -19.84 0.58 4.04
CA ALA A 65 -20.66 1.75 4.38
C ALA A 65 -20.02 3.10 4.01
N ASP A 66 -18.75 3.11 3.60
CA ASP A 66 -18.01 4.32 3.22
C ASP A 66 -17.36 4.12 1.85
N GLY A 67 -18.10 4.47 0.80
CA GLY A 67 -17.68 4.22 -0.59
C GLY A 67 -16.38 4.94 -0.97
N ALA A 68 -16.13 6.14 -0.44
CA ALA A 68 -14.91 6.88 -0.74
C ALA A 68 -13.68 6.22 -0.09
N HIS A 69 -13.81 5.80 1.18
CA HIS A 69 -12.75 5.09 1.87
C HIS A 69 -12.51 3.69 1.28
N ALA A 70 -13.58 2.98 0.93
CA ALA A 70 -13.53 1.70 0.23
C ALA A 70 -12.79 1.80 -1.10
N PHE A 71 -13.11 2.80 -1.92
CA PHE A 71 -12.41 3.05 -3.18
C PHE A 71 -10.90 3.28 -2.97
N TYR A 72 -10.55 4.13 -2.01
CA TYR A 72 -9.15 4.41 -1.68
C TYR A 72 -8.40 3.13 -1.26
N LEU A 73 -8.95 2.35 -0.33
CA LEU A 73 -8.31 1.13 0.15
C LEU A 73 -8.16 0.09 -0.97
N GLY A 74 -9.19 -0.07 -1.82
CA GLY A 74 -9.12 -0.94 -2.99
C GLY A 74 -8.03 -0.50 -3.96
N ALA A 75 -7.92 0.80 -4.24
CA ALA A 75 -6.87 1.34 -5.12
C ALA A 75 -5.46 1.10 -4.55
N GLU A 76 -5.26 1.33 -3.26
CA GLU A 76 -3.98 1.07 -2.59
C GLU A 76 -3.62 -0.42 -2.54
N LEU A 77 -4.58 -1.31 -2.26
CA LEU A 77 -4.35 -2.76 -2.28
C LEU A 77 -3.96 -3.26 -3.67
N MET A 78 -4.66 -2.80 -4.72
CA MET A 78 -4.30 -3.13 -6.10
C MET A 78 -2.90 -2.60 -6.47
N LYS A 79 -2.54 -1.39 -6.03
CA LYS A 79 -1.19 -0.84 -6.24
C LYS A 79 -0.13 -1.67 -5.51
N ALA A 80 -0.41 -2.13 -4.30
CA ALA A 80 0.47 -3.01 -3.53
C ALA A 80 0.65 -4.37 -4.22
N GLU A 81 -0.42 -4.97 -4.74
CA GLU A 81 -0.35 -6.23 -5.50
C GLU A 81 0.50 -6.08 -6.76
N ILE A 82 0.25 -5.03 -7.55
CA ILE A 82 1.03 -4.75 -8.78
C ILE A 82 2.50 -4.58 -8.43
N ALA A 83 2.81 -3.80 -7.39
CA ALA A 83 4.18 -3.60 -6.94
C ALA A 83 4.84 -4.91 -6.52
N TRP A 84 4.15 -5.73 -5.73
CA TRP A 84 4.64 -7.03 -5.26
C TRP A 84 4.94 -7.97 -6.43
N ARG A 85 4.00 -8.14 -7.37
CA ARG A 85 4.17 -9.00 -8.56
C ARG A 85 5.30 -8.53 -9.47
N LEU A 86 5.54 -7.22 -9.56
CA LEU A 86 6.62 -6.65 -10.37
C LEU A 86 7.98 -6.59 -9.64
N GLY A 87 8.03 -6.99 -8.37
CA GLY A 87 9.23 -6.81 -7.54
C GLY A 87 9.61 -5.33 -7.43
N LYS A 88 8.62 -4.45 -7.24
CA LYS A 88 8.78 -3.01 -7.08
C LYS A 88 8.54 -2.60 -5.64
N ARG A 89 9.23 -1.54 -5.22
CA ARG A 89 8.98 -0.94 -3.91
C ARG A 89 7.61 -0.28 -3.89
N TYR A 90 6.76 -0.78 -3.01
CA TYR A 90 5.50 -0.15 -2.65
C TYR A 90 5.71 0.84 -1.51
N VAL A 91 5.09 2.01 -1.62
CA VAL A 91 4.93 2.98 -0.53
C VAL A 91 3.49 3.48 -0.61
N GLN A 92 2.76 3.38 0.49
CA GLN A 92 1.37 3.84 0.58
C GLN A 92 1.31 5.36 0.32
N ASP A 93 0.23 5.82 -0.32
CA ASP A 93 0.03 7.22 -0.73
C ASP A 93 1.06 7.80 -1.73
N GLU A 94 2.06 7.02 -2.16
CA GLU A 94 3.03 7.43 -3.18
C GLU A 94 2.77 6.76 -4.54
N PRO A 95 3.07 7.42 -5.67
CA PRO A 95 3.00 6.79 -6.99
C PRO A 95 3.95 5.58 -7.12
N LEU A 96 3.52 4.56 -7.88
CA LEU A 96 4.41 3.43 -8.21
C LEU A 96 5.55 3.88 -9.14
N ALA A 97 6.78 3.51 -8.78
CA ALA A 97 7.95 3.74 -9.63
C ALA A 97 8.02 2.71 -10.77
N TRP A 98 7.47 3.07 -11.93
CA TRP A 98 7.50 2.25 -13.15
C TRP A 98 8.90 2.13 -13.80
N GLY A 99 9.89 2.88 -13.31
CA GLY A 99 11.23 2.91 -13.87
C GLY A 99 11.23 3.45 -15.29
N VAL A 100 11.79 2.69 -16.24
CA VAL A 100 11.85 3.09 -17.66
C VAL A 100 10.54 2.82 -18.42
N ALA A 101 9.60 2.10 -17.82
CA ALA A 101 8.36 1.70 -18.50
C ALA A 101 7.34 2.82 -18.63
N ALA A 102 7.43 3.85 -17.79
CA ALA A 102 6.59 5.04 -17.84
C ALA A 102 7.36 6.24 -17.27
N PRO A 103 7.10 7.47 -17.77
CA PRO A 103 7.70 8.67 -17.21
C PRO A 103 7.34 8.81 -15.73
N SER A 104 8.30 9.27 -14.93
CA SER A 104 8.03 9.61 -13.53
C SER A 104 7.22 10.91 -13.46
N PRO A 105 6.31 11.05 -12.48
CA PRO A 105 5.61 12.32 -12.26
C PRO A 105 6.61 13.45 -12.00
N GLU A 106 6.38 14.62 -12.57
CA GLU A 106 7.14 15.82 -12.19
C GLU A 106 6.83 16.17 -10.73
N THR A 107 7.86 16.21 -9.89
CA THR A 107 7.72 16.59 -8.48
C THR A 107 8.32 17.97 -8.27
N ASP A 108 7.51 18.95 -7.86
CA ASP A 108 8.01 20.26 -7.44
C ASP A 108 8.65 20.13 -6.05
N ARG A 109 9.98 20.03 -6.03
CA ARG A 109 10.78 19.88 -4.80
C ARG A 109 10.84 21.14 -3.94
N SER A 110 10.28 22.27 -4.41
CA SER A 110 10.22 23.51 -3.65
C SER A 110 9.02 23.59 -2.70
N ARG A 111 8.08 22.62 -2.79
CA ARG A 111 6.87 22.56 -1.97
C ARG A 111 6.86 21.31 -1.10
N LEU A 112 6.19 21.42 0.05
CA LEU A 112 5.84 20.25 0.85
C LEU A 112 4.81 19.41 0.08
N ALA A 113 4.98 18.09 0.12
CA ALA A 113 4.01 17.17 -0.45
C ALA A 113 2.63 17.37 0.21
N GLU A 114 1.56 17.25 -0.57
CA GLU A 114 0.22 17.28 -0.02
C GLU A 114 0.01 16.10 0.92
N ALA A 115 -0.77 16.32 1.99
CA ALA A 115 -1.12 15.25 2.91
C ALA A 115 -1.90 14.15 2.15
N GLY A 116 -1.43 12.90 2.31
CA GLY A 116 -2.06 11.71 1.74
C GLY A 116 -3.49 11.50 2.26
N HIS A 117 -4.22 10.58 1.62
CA HIS A 117 -5.63 10.34 1.92
C HIS A 117 -5.87 9.95 3.38
N THR A 118 -4.94 9.19 3.96
CA THR A 118 -4.95 8.79 5.39
C THR A 118 -4.96 10.00 6.34
N LEU A 119 -4.28 11.08 6.00
CA LEU A 119 -4.20 12.29 6.82
C LEU A 119 -5.37 13.25 6.59
N ARG A 120 -5.96 13.28 5.39
CA ARG A 120 -7.12 14.13 5.07
C ARG A 120 -8.38 13.71 5.83
N ALA A 121 -8.65 12.41 5.93
CA ALA A 121 -9.80 11.88 6.65
C ALA A 121 -9.84 12.29 8.15
N LYS A 122 -8.68 12.59 8.74
CA LYS A 122 -8.57 13.10 10.13
C LYS A 122 -8.96 14.57 10.27
N LYS A 123 -8.80 15.38 9.21
CA LYS A 123 -9.04 16.83 9.24
C LYS A 123 -10.51 17.20 9.01
N GLU A 124 -11.27 16.28 8.42
CA GLU A 124 -12.69 16.43 8.11
C GLU A 124 -13.61 15.89 9.22
N ARG A 125 -13.03 15.35 10.31
CA ARG A 125 -13.74 14.87 11.51
C ARG A 125 -13.61 15.85 12.68
#